data_AF-A0A8X7NKB4-F1
#
_entry.id   AF-A0A8X7NKB4-F1
#
_cell.length_a   1.000
_cell.length_b   1.000
_cell.length_c   1.000
_cell.angle_alpha   90.00
_cell.angle_beta   90.00
_cell.angle_gamma   90.00
#
_symmetry.space_group_name_H-M   'P 1'
#
loop_
_entity.id
_entity.type
_entity.pdbx_description
1 polymer ?
#
loop_
_entity_poly.entity_id
_entity_poly.type
_entity_poly.pdbx_seq_one_letter_code
_entity_poly.pdbx_strand_id
1 'polypeptide(L)'
;MFDIDYIGINQLAYTFNKLVNSNSNGFTTQLVEMAIECLELMDRYQALHPSYVQMLSFLMSQDIDVSKYNDEWVTRLNSWLANYASQLKSYENQTNLKAENAVDFFEKVRTIVISLTIQTRYQEALSYLNRYASVVDFSTQPKTKEQFQANRYVEYLFMKFIINIFSLIWFPLDDNDYTIAAGMYVKDGDKLLYSTSSFKPLTKIYNIVITYQKKNSALFEVNDDESRYYWIVRFLHLSLLFKQFEFVEFQKEFFDLFVSQKEPTKYLFADTLLIKRNLLVMYAVVLIFTKPFNTLTSINIENEQLIDSYYRDPASIEYKFFDRVLKPLGRLDMPSVRQALTNSSFLTELIATLEYTLPVSTARFSNNSNFFIEHMKTTIDFKMFLLLVSKSKSISRVQLLKLMGYDLSTSSDSEVDDILNQLVGVLSALGLGRIGVNYLADKQLFINNGGISTAEEVSRLQDEIDEVQNELKGESLTVLIANLVSSCLEE
;
A
#
# COMPACT_ATOMS: atom_id res chain seq x y z
N MET A 1 -26.24 7.81 -0.04
CA MET A 1 -25.33 8.69 -0.78
C MET A 1 -23.94 8.20 -0.48
N PHE A 2 -23.28 7.65 -1.49
CA PHE A 2 -21.91 7.20 -1.39
C PHE A 2 -20.95 8.35 -1.05
N ASP A 3 -19.99 8.05 -0.18
CA ASP A 3 -19.07 9.01 0.39
C ASP A 3 -17.85 8.31 0.99
N ILE A 4 -16.65 8.73 0.57
CA ILE A 4 -15.38 8.17 1.01
C ILE A 4 -14.25 9.20 1.15
N ASP A 5 -14.48 10.48 0.83
CA ASP A 5 -13.40 11.48 0.80
C ASP A 5 -12.77 11.67 2.19
N TYR A 6 -13.53 11.37 3.26
CA TYR A 6 -13.04 11.40 4.65
C TYR A 6 -11.84 10.49 4.92
N ILE A 7 -11.68 9.40 4.15
CA ILE A 7 -10.53 8.49 4.24
C ILE A 7 -9.25 9.25 3.88
N GLY A 8 -9.34 10.18 2.95
CA GLY A 8 -8.22 10.99 2.48
C GLY A 8 -7.63 11.89 3.56
N ILE A 9 -8.41 12.33 4.54
CA ILE A 9 -7.95 13.26 5.59
C ILE A 9 -6.77 12.67 6.39
N ASN A 10 -6.91 11.42 6.88
CA ASN A 10 -5.84 10.77 7.63
C ASN A 10 -4.60 10.49 6.76
N GLN A 11 -4.81 10.15 5.48
CA GLN A 11 -3.72 9.90 4.54
C GLN A 11 -2.95 11.18 4.18
N LEU A 12 -3.66 12.29 3.96
CA LEU A 12 -3.09 13.61 3.73
C LEU A 12 -2.35 14.10 4.98
N ALA A 13 -2.95 13.95 6.16
CA ALA A 13 -2.31 14.32 7.42
C ALA A 13 -1.03 13.54 7.68
N TYR A 14 -1.05 12.22 7.47
CA TYR A 14 0.14 11.38 7.57
C TYR A 14 1.26 11.85 6.63
N THR A 15 0.93 12.04 5.34
CA THR A 15 1.88 12.46 4.32
C THR A 15 2.46 13.85 4.63
N PHE A 16 1.60 14.79 5.03
CA PHE A 16 1.98 16.13 5.43
C PHE A 16 2.97 16.11 6.61
N ASN A 17 2.66 15.38 7.68
CA ASN A 17 3.50 15.28 8.87
C ASN A 17 4.87 14.67 8.55
N LYS A 18 4.93 13.70 7.62
CA LYS A 18 6.19 13.11 7.17
C LYS A 18 7.03 14.09 6.34
N LEU A 19 6.40 14.77 5.39
CA LEU A 19 7.10 15.71 4.51
C LEU A 19 7.58 16.97 5.24
N VAL A 20 6.75 17.57 6.11
CA VAL A 20 7.12 18.79 6.84
C VAL A 20 8.30 18.57 7.78
N ASN A 21 8.44 17.34 8.32
CA ASN A 21 9.55 16.95 9.19
C ASN A 21 10.80 16.47 8.43
N SER A 22 10.76 16.42 7.10
CA SER A 22 11.86 15.87 6.28
C SER A 22 13.04 16.85 6.05
N ASN A 23 13.01 18.05 6.65
CA ASN A 23 14.01 19.12 6.47
C ASN A 23 14.28 19.52 5.01
N SER A 24 13.35 19.25 4.10
CA SER A 24 13.46 19.57 2.67
C SER A 24 12.54 20.73 2.29
N ASN A 25 13.13 21.86 1.91
CA ASN A 25 12.39 23.01 1.35
C ASN A 25 11.81 22.72 -0.05
N GLY A 26 12.12 21.56 -0.66
CA GLY A 26 11.64 21.19 -1.99
C GLY A 26 10.14 20.86 -2.06
N PHE A 27 9.46 20.72 -0.92
CA PHE A 27 8.06 20.28 -0.87
C PHE A 27 7.07 21.39 -0.47
N THR A 28 7.50 22.64 -0.36
CA THR A 28 6.66 23.73 0.16
C THR A 28 5.32 23.86 -0.57
N THR A 29 5.32 23.90 -1.90
CA THR A 29 4.07 24.00 -2.69
C THR A 29 3.13 22.82 -2.44
N GLN A 30 3.66 21.60 -2.42
CA GLN A 30 2.89 20.38 -2.15
C GLN A 30 2.31 20.38 -0.73
N LEU A 31 3.09 20.82 0.26
CA LEU A 31 2.65 20.93 1.65
C LEU A 31 1.53 21.96 1.83
N VAL A 32 1.61 23.09 1.10
CA VAL A 32 0.55 24.12 1.09
C VAL A 32 -0.75 23.54 0.53
N GLU A 33 -0.68 22.92 -0.66
CA GLU A 33 -1.86 22.32 -1.31
C GLU A 33 -2.50 21.24 -0.43
N MET A 34 -1.69 20.34 0.14
CA MET A 34 -2.17 19.29 1.05
C MET A 34 -2.81 19.85 2.32
N ALA A 35 -2.21 20.88 2.93
CA ALA A 35 -2.77 21.49 4.15
C ALA A 35 -4.12 22.17 3.86
N ILE A 36 -4.23 22.90 2.75
CA ILE A 36 -5.50 23.53 2.35
C ILE A 36 -6.57 22.48 2.07
N GLU A 37 -6.26 21.47 1.25
CA GLU A 37 -7.19 20.39 0.91
C GLU A 37 -7.68 19.66 2.18
N CYS A 38 -6.77 19.36 3.10
CA CYS A 38 -7.10 18.66 4.34
C CYS A 38 -7.99 19.51 5.26
N LEU A 39 -7.72 20.81 5.41
CA LEU A 39 -8.55 21.72 6.19
C LEU A 39 -9.95 21.94 5.58
N GLU A 40 -10.05 22.02 4.24
CA GLU A 40 -11.33 22.10 3.54
C GLU A 40 -12.17 20.83 3.75
N LEU A 41 -11.56 19.66 3.70
CA LEU A 41 -12.23 18.39 4.00
C LEU A 41 -12.68 18.33 5.48
N MET A 42 -11.83 18.73 6.44
CA MET A 42 -12.22 18.80 7.86
C MET A 42 -13.44 19.71 8.09
N ASP A 43 -13.48 20.86 7.40
CA ASP A 43 -14.61 21.77 7.44
C ASP A 43 -15.87 21.15 6.81
N ARG A 44 -15.74 20.46 5.66
CA ARG A 44 -16.87 19.76 5.01
C ARG A 44 -17.49 18.69 5.92
N TYR A 45 -16.66 17.87 6.56
CA TYR A 45 -17.11 16.77 7.43
C TYR A 45 -17.40 17.19 8.88
N GLN A 46 -17.18 18.47 9.21
CA GLN A 46 -17.38 18.99 10.56
C GLN A 46 -16.59 18.21 11.63
N ALA A 47 -15.35 17.82 11.31
CA ALA A 47 -14.50 17.02 12.19
C ALA A 47 -13.03 17.45 12.07
N LEU A 48 -12.36 17.57 13.22
CA LEU A 48 -10.95 17.98 13.31
C LEU A 48 -10.04 16.77 13.42
N HIS A 49 -9.10 16.63 12.49
CA HIS A 49 -7.98 15.70 12.66
C HIS A 49 -6.89 16.35 13.52
N PRO A 50 -6.22 15.65 14.46
CA PRO A 50 -5.23 16.23 15.38
C PRO A 50 -4.13 17.08 14.72
N SER A 51 -3.69 16.71 13.51
CA SER A 51 -2.66 17.43 12.76
C SER A 51 -3.05 18.82 12.23
N TYR A 52 -4.31 19.27 12.42
CA TYR A 52 -4.74 20.60 11.98
C TYR A 52 -3.84 21.72 12.55
N VAL A 53 -3.34 21.57 13.79
CA VAL A 53 -2.46 22.55 14.43
C VAL A 53 -1.16 22.73 13.64
N GLN A 54 -0.54 21.63 13.21
CA GLN A 54 0.70 21.67 12.43
C GLN A 54 0.46 22.23 11.03
N MET A 55 -0.67 21.90 10.41
CA MET A 55 -1.07 22.45 9.10
C MET A 55 -1.28 23.97 9.15
N LEU A 56 -2.03 24.47 10.12
CA LEU A 56 -2.25 25.91 10.30
C LEU A 56 -0.95 26.65 10.60
N SER A 57 -0.12 26.10 11.49
CA SER A 57 1.18 26.69 11.82
C SER A 57 2.09 26.79 10.60
N PHE A 58 2.09 25.76 9.75
CA PHE A 58 2.85 25.75 8.51
C PHE A 58 2.33 26.81 7.52
N LEU A 59 1.01 26.87 7.28
CA LEU A 59 0.42 27.86 6.37
C LEU A 59 0.69 29.30 6.83
N MET A 60 0.59 29.58 8.13
CA MET A 60 0.97 30.89 8.70
C MET A 60 2.44 31.21 8.45
N SER A 61 3.34 30.23 8.55
CA SER A 61 4.77 30.43 8.26
C SER A 61 5.07 30.73 6.79
N GLN A 62 4.12 30.44 5.89
CA GLN A 62 4.20 30.72 4.46
C GLN A 62 3.40 31.97 4.05
N ASP A 63 2.99 32.80 5.02
CA ASP A 63 2.18 34.01 4.81
C ASP A 63 0.83 33.75 4.10
N ILE A 64 0.25 32.56 4.27
CA ILE A 64 -1.05 32.20 3.71
C ILE A 64 -2.16 32.58 4.70
N ASP A 65 -3.22 33.21 4.20
CA ASP A 65 -4.37 33.60 5.02
C ASP A 65 -5.15 32.36 5.50
N VAL A 66 -5.16 32.17 6.82
CA VAL A 66 -5.89 31.10 7.52
C VAL A 66 -6.97 31.65 8.44
N SER A 67 -7.38 32.91 8.28
CA SER A 67 -8.38 33.58 9.13
C SER A 67 -9.71 32.84 9.22
N LYS A 68 -10.07 32.06 8.19
CA LYS A 68 -11.23 31.15 8.19
C LYS A 68 -11.18 30.09 9.30
N TYR A 69 -9.98 29.60 9.65
CA TYR A 69 -9.75 28.47 10.55
C TYR A 69 -9.30 28.95 11.94
N ASN A 70 -10.14 29.76 12.58
CA ASN A 70 -9.85 30.40 13.87
C ASN A 70 -10.34 29.59 15.09
N ASP A 71 -10.16 30.12 16.31
CA ASP A 71 -10.57 29.46 17.55
C ASP A 71 -12.09 29.19 17.64
N GLU A 72 -12.91 30.03 17.00
CA GLU A 72 -14.36 29.81 16.91
C GLU A 72 -14.67 28.59 16.04
N TRP A 73 -13.99 28.45 14.90
CA TRP A 73 -14.09 27.27 14.05
C TRP A 73 -13.70 25.99 14.82
N VAL A 74 -12.58 26.02 15.55
CA VAL A 74 -12.12 24.88 16.38
C VAL A 74 -13.14 24.51 17.46
N THR A 75 -13.62 25.50 18.21
CA THR A 75 -14.59 25.30 19.30
C THR A 75 -15.92 24.72 18.81
N ARG A 76 -16.39 25.23 17.67
CA ARG A 76 -17.60 24.73 17.00
C ARG A 76 -17.47 23.26 16.61
N LEU A 77 -16.36 22.87 15.98
CA LEU A 77 -16.16 21.47 15.56
C LEU A 77 -15.96 20.51 16.74
N ASN A 78 -15.23 20.91 17.78
CA ASN A 78 -15.03 20.10 18.99
C ASN A 78 -16.35 19.82 19.74
N SER A 79 -17.24 20.80 19.81
CA SER A 79 -18.54 20.66 20.50
C SER A 79 -19.61 19.97 19.64
N TRP A 80 -19.49 20.04 18.31
CA TRP A 80 -20.49 19.51 17.38
C TRP A 80 -20.74 18.02 17.57
N LEU A 81 -19.69 17.20 17.65
CA LEU A 81 -19.84 15.73 17.72
C LEU A 81 -20.54 15.30 19.01
N ALA A 82 -20.19 15.88 20.15
CA ALA A 82 -20.83 15.58 21.43
C ALA A 82 -22.33 15.96 21.42
N ASN A 83 -22.65 17.13 20.86
CA ASN A 83 -24.03 17.57 20.69
C ASN A 83 -24.81 16.65 19.73
N TYR A 84 -24.19 16.22 18.64
CA TYR A 84 -24.81 15.35 17.65
C TYR A 84 -25.03 13.92 18.20
N ALA A 85 -24.06 13.36 18.91
CA ALA A 85 -24.16 12.05 19.55
C ALA A 85 -25.30 11.98 20.58
N SER A 86 -25.66 13.11 21.22
CA SER A 86 -26.81 13.17 22.13
C SER A 86 -28.14 12.83 21.46
N GLN A 87 -28.24 12.99 20.13
CA GLN A 87 -29.43 12.61 19.34
C GLN A 87 -29.62 11.09 19.24
N LEU A 88 -28.59 10.30 19.55
CA LEU A 88 -28.70 8.84 19.60
C LEU A 88 -29.42 8.33 20.84
N LYS A 89 -29.61 9.17 21.87
CA LYS A 89 -30.28 8.81 23.14
C LYS A 89 -31.66 8.16 22.93
N SER A 90 -32.39 8.55 21.89
CA SER A 90 -33.70 8.00 21.55
C SER A 90 -33.67 6.53 21.10
N TYR A 91 -32.50 6.02 20.69
CA TYR A 91 -32.31 4.67 20.17
C TYR A 91 -31.68 3.72 21.20
N GLU A 92 -31.20 4.24 22.34
CA GLU A 92 -30.33 3.51 23.27
C GLU A 92 -30.98 2.31 23.99
N ASN A 93 -32.31 2.23 23.97
CA ASN A 93 -33.10 1.21 24.66
C ASN A 93 -33.98 0.37 23.71
N GLN A 94 -33.82 0.54 22.39
CA GLN A 94 -34.64 -0.20 21.43
C GLN A 94 -34.01 -1.55 21.12
N THR A 95 -34.82 -2.61 21.19
CA THR A 95 -34.47 -3.94 20.68
C THR A 95 -35.33 -4.17 19.42
N ASN A 96 -34.70 -4.60 18.32
CA ASN A 96 -35.33 -4.78 17.01
C ASN A 96 -35.99 -3.52 16.45
N LEU A 97 -35.13 -2.59 15.99
CA LEU A 97 -35.56 -1.35 15.36
C LEU A 97 -36.42 -1.63 14.11
N LYS A 98 -37.57 -0.94 13.99
CA LYS A 98 -38.36 -0.96 12.75
C LYS A 98 -37.52 -0.42 11.59
N ALA A 99 -37.75 -0.94 10.38
CA ALA A 99 -36.96 -0.60 9.18
C ALA A 99 -36.83 0.92 8.93
N GLU A 100 -37.92 1.68 9.08
CA GLU A 100 -37.93 3.15 8.90
C GLU A 100 -37.00 3.87 9.89
N ASN A 101 -37.00 3.44 11.16
CA ASN A 101 -36.15 4.02 12.20
C ASN A 101 -34.69 3.54 12.06
N ALA A 102 -34.47 2.34 11.50
CA ALA A 102 -33.13 1.80 11.28
C ALA A 102 -32.33 2.62 10.24
N VAL A 103 -33.01 3.21 9.25
CA VAL A 103 -32.38 4.09 8.25
C VAL A 103 -31.92 5.40 8.87
N ASP A 104 -32.78 6.11 9.62
CA ASP A 104 -32.40 7.34 10.32
C ASP A 104 -31.29 7.10 11.34
N PHE A 105 -31.41 6.00 12.10
CA PHE A 105 -30.39 5.61 13.07
C PHE A 105 -29.04 5.33 12.41
N PHE A 106 -29.02 4.66 11.26
CA PHE A 106 -27.78 4.40 10.54
C PHE A 106 -27.13 5.68 10.02
N GLU A 107 -27.88 6.65 9.49
CA GLU A 107 -27.30 7.93 9.03
C GLU A 107 -26.61 8.70 10.17
N LYS A 108 -27.21 8.69 11.37
CA LYS A 108 -26.60 9.31 12.54
C LYS A 108 -25.35 8.57 12.98
N VAL A 109 -25.41 7.24 13.06
CA VAL A 109 -24.24 6.40 13.40
C VAL A 109 -23.13 6.59 12.37
N ARG A 110 -23.45 6.57 11.07
CA ARG A 110 -22.54 6.79 9.95
C ARG A 110 -21.80 8.11 10.10
N THR A 111 -22.53 9.19 10.35
CA THR A 111 -21.97 10.53 10.56
C THR A 111 -20.99 10.56 11.74
N ILE A 112 -21.38 10.01 12.88
CA ILE A 112 -20.54 9.95 14.09
C ILE A 112 -19.27 9.13 13.84
N VAL A 113 -19.41 7.98 13.18
CA VAL A 113 -18.30 7.09 12.86
C VAL A 113 -17.30 7.74 11.90
N ILE A 114 -17.78 8.47 10.88
CA ILE A 114 -16.92 9.25 9.98
C ILE A 114 -16.12 10.28 10.79
N SER A 115 -16.80 11.09 11.60
CA SER A 115 -16.14 12.12 12.40
C SER A 115 -15.12 11.54 13.40
N LEU A 116 -15.44 10.43 14.07
CA LEU A 116 -14.52 9.74 14.97
C LEU A 116 -13.32 9.16 14.23
N THR A 117 -13.52 8.64 13.01
CA THR A 117 -12.42 8.14 12.16
C THR A 117 -11.48 9.29 11.75
N ILE A 118 -12.02 10.47 11.45
CA ILE A 118 -11.22 11.68 11.16
C ILE A 118 -10.45 12.13 12.42
N GLN A 119 -11.06 12.03 13.59
CA GLN A 119 -10.45 12.38 14.88
C GLN A 119 -9.49 11.31 15.42
N THR A 120 -9.17 10.28 14.64
CA THR A 120 -8.34 9.12 15.01
C THR A 120 -8.87 8.29 16.20
N ARG A 121 -10.15 8.41 16.55
CA ARG A 121 -10.81 7.72 17.69
C ARG A 121 -11.47 6.42 17.24
N TYR A 122 -10.66 5.45 16.81
CA TYR A 122 -11.13 4.28 16.08
C TYR A 122 -11.92 3.29 16.95
N GLN A 123 -11.53 3.07 18.20
CA GLN A 123 -12.27 2.17 19.10
C GLN A 123 -13.69 2.67 19.38
N GLU A 124 -13.84 3.97 19.59
CA GLU A 124 -15.17 4.56 19.80
C GLU A 124 -16.02 4.47 18.53
N ALA A 125 -15.43 4.73 17.35
CA ALA A 125 -16.11 4.54 16.08
C ALA A 125 -16.61 3.09 15.92
N LEU A 126 -15.78 2.11 16.27
CA LEU A 126 -16.15 0.69 16.24
C LEU A 126 -17.28 0.35 17.23
N SER A 127 -17.27 0.97 18.42
CA SER A 127 -18.33 0.84 19.43
C SER A 127 -19.70 1.27 18.87
N TYR A 128 -19.77 2.44 18.23
CA TYR A 128 -21.02 2.91 17.61
C TYR A 128 -21.52 1.98 16.49
N LEU A 129 -20.63 1.49 15.62
CA LEU A 129 -21.00 0.52 14.59
C LEU A 129 -21.50 -0.81 15.18
N ASN A 130 -20.84 -1.33 16.21
CA ASN A 130 -21.25 -2.58 16.85
C ASN A 130 -22.59 -2.42 17.57
N ARG A 131 -22.84 -1.25 18.19
CA ARG A 131 -24.13 -0.92 18.78
C ARG A 131 -25.23 -0.91 17.74
N TYR A 132 -24.99 -0.30 16.57
CA TYR A 132 -25.93 -0.35 15.46
C TYR A 132 -26.26 -1.80 15.05
N ALA A 133 -25.24 -2.62 14.87
CA ALA A 133 -25.40 -4.03 14.49
C ALA A 133 -26.07 -4.90 15.57
N SER A 134 -26.14 -4.45 16.83
CA SER A 134 -26.84 -5.18 17.90
C SER A 134 -28.36 -4.98 17.90
N VAL A 135 -28.87 -3.99 17.17
CA VAL A 135 -30.31 -3.62 17.17
C VAL A 135 -30.95 -3.64 15.79
N VAL A 136 -30.17 -3.93 14.74
CA VAL A 136 -30.61 -4.04 13.34
C VAL A 136 -30.27 -5.42 12.80
N ASP A 137 -31.25 -6.05 12.14
CA ASP A 137 -31.09 -7.32 11.44
C ASP A 137 -30.75 -7.09 9.96
N PHE A 138 -29.50 -7.36 9.58
CA PHE A 138 -29.09 -7.33 8.17
C PHE A 138 -29.64 -8.52 7.40
N SER A 139 -30.26 -8.26 6.25
CA SER A 139 -30.66 -9.32 5.32
C SER A 139 -29.45 -9.88 4.59
N THR A 140 -29.24 -11.19 4.64
CA THR A 140 -28.15 -11.84 3.88
C THR A 140 -28.55 -12.21 2.46
N GLN A 141 -29.85 -12.17 2.16
CA GLN A 141 -30.46 -12.52 0.87
C GLN A 141 -31.66 -11.59 0.58
N PRO A 142 -31.43 -10.29 0.31
CA PRO A 142 -32.50 -9.40 -0.12
C PRO A 142 -33.17 -9.93 -1.39
N LYS A 143 -34.50 -9.84 -1.48
CA LYS A 143 -35.27 -10.39 -2.61
C LYS A 143 -35.51 -9.38 -3.72
N THR A 144 -35.39 -8.09 -3.42
CA THR A 144 -35.58 -6.99 -4.38
C THR A 144 -34.43 -5.98 -4.29
N LYS A 145 -34.29 -5.13 -5.32
CA LYS A 145 -33.26 -4.10 -5.37
C LYS A 145 -33.44 -3.05 -4.27
N GLU A 146 -34.69 -2.70 -3.96
CA GLU A 146 -35.03 -1.75 -2.89
C GLU A 146 -34.65 -2.33 -1.52
N GLN A 147 -34.90 -3.62 -1.29
CA GLN A 147 -34.45 -4.30 -0.08
C GLN A 147 -32.93 -4.33 0.03
N PHE A 148 -32.23 -4.57 -1.08
CA PHE A 148 -30.77 -4.56 -1.13
C PHE A 148 -30.20 -3.18 -0.78
N GLN A 149 -30.72 -2.11 -1.37
CA GLN A 149 -30.29 -0.74 -1.10
C GLN A 149 -30.62 -0.29 0.33
N ALA A 150 -31.81 -0.62 0.84
CA ALA A 150 -32.21 -0.27 2.20
C ALA A 150 -31.44 -1.04 3.28
N ASN A 151 -30.88 -2.21 2.94
CA ASN A 151 -30.13 -3.06 3.87
C ASN A 151 -28.78 -2.45 4.28
N ARG A 152 -28.16 -1.65 3.38
CA ARG A 152 -26.88 -0.94 3.62
C ARG A 152 -25.77 -1.80 4.23
N TYR A 153 -25.77 -3.09 3.91
CA TYR A 153 -24.93 -4.06 4.59
C TYR A 153 -23.49 -3.99 4.11
N VAL A 154 -23.28 -3.74 2.80
CA VAL A 154 -21.94 -3.55 2.26
C VAL A 154 -21.34 -2.23 2.77
N GLU A 155 -22.13 -1.15 2.86
CA GLU A 155 -21.68 0.10 3.49
C GLU A 155 -21.26 -0.12 4.96
N TYR A 156 -22.08 -0.82 5.75
CA TYR A 156 -21.72 -1.18 7.13
C TYR A 156 -20.39 -1.96 7.20
N LEU A 157 -20.24 -3.00 6.36
CA LEU A 157 -19.04 -3.82 6.32
C LEU A 157 -17.82 -3.01 5.86
N PHE A 158 -18.00 -2.10 4.90
CA PHE A 158 -16.98 -1.17 4.43
C PHE A 158 -16.51 -0.23 5.55
N MET A 159 -17.42 0.43 6.27
CA MET A 159 -17.05 1.31 7.38
C MET A 159 -16.29 0.52 8.46
N LYS A 160 -16.74 -0.70 8.76
CA LYS A 160 -16.04 -1.60 9.68
C LYS A 160 -14.65 -1.97 9.16
N PHE A 161 -14.50 -2.21 7.86
CA PHE A 161 -13.22 -2.49 7.22
C PHE A 161 -12.26 -1.30 7.35
N ILE A 162 -12.72 -0.07 7.09
CA ILE A 162 -11.95 1.16 7.21
C ILE A 162 -11.45 1.38 8.65
N ILE A 163 -12.32 1.24 9.64
CA ILE A 163 -11.91 1.43 11.04
C ILE A 163 -10.86 0.39 11.44
N ASN A 164 -11.02 -0.86 11.02
CA ASN A 164 -10.04 -1.91 11.31
C ASN A 164 -8.72 -1.68 10.56
N ILE A 165 -8.73 -1.25 9.30
CA ILE A 165 -7.48 -1.02 8.56
C ILE A 165 -6.72 0.18 9.13
N PHE A 166 -7.43 1.24 9.56
CA PHE A 166 -6.83 2.38 10.22
C PHE A 166 -6.26 2.01 11.60
N SER A 167 -7.07 1.39 12.46
CA SER A 167 -6.66 1.06 13.83
C SER A 167 -5.64 -0.07 13.96
N LEU A 168 -5.60 -1.02 13.01
CA LEU A 168 -4.73 -2.20 13.13
C LEU A 168 -3.53 -2.18 12.19
N ILE A 169 -3.61 -1.47 11.04
CA ILE A 169 -2.65 -1.60 9.94
C ILE A 169 -1.99 -0.28 9.54
N TRP A 170 -2.75 0.78 9.28
CA TRP A 170 -2.22 2.03 8.72
C TRP A 170 -1.82 3.05 9.78
N PHE A 171 -2.65 3.23 10.81
CA PHE A 171 -2.50 4.27 11.83
C PHE A 171 -2.70 3.73 13.26
N PRO A 172 -2.10 2.59 13.63
CA PRO A 172 -2.36 1.94 14.92
C PRO A 172 -1.87 2.75 16.15
N LEU A 173 -1.03 3.77 15.93
CA LEU A 173 -0.47 4.65 16.96
C LEU A 173 -1.21 5.99 17.06
N ASP A 174 -2.22 6.23 16.23
CA ASP A 174 -2.90 7.53 16.23
C ASP A 174 -4.15 7.52 17.14
N ASP A 175 -4.52 6.39 17.74
CA ASP A 175 -5.67 6.30 18.65
C ASP A 175 -5.35 6.89 20.03
N ASN A 176 -6.02 8.00 20.38
CA ASN A 176 -5.78 8.78 21.61
C ASN A 176 -6.01 7.96 22.90
N ASP A 177 -6.84 6.91 22.83
CA ASP A 177 -7.07 5.98 23.92
C ASP A 177 -6.26 4.69 23.67
N TYR A 178 -4.94 4.77 23.89
CA TYR A 178 -3.98 3.66 23.77
C TYR A 178 -4.33 2.47 24.68
N THR A 179 -5.32 1.70 24.25
CA THR A 179 -5.65 0.34 24.68
C THR A 179 -5.82 -0.45 23.40
N ILE A 180 -4.67 -0.89 22.86
CA ILE A 180 -4.63 -1.69 21.64
C ILE A 180 -5.60 -2.86 21.80
N ALA A 181 -6.61 -2.91 20.91
CA ALA A 181 -7.65 -3.94 20.81
C ALA A 181 -7.11 -5.35 20.48
N ALA A 182 -5.83 -5.61 20.72
CA ALA A 182 -5.13 -6.86 20.48
C ALA A 182 -4.11 -7.21 21.59
N GLY A 183 -4.10 -6.49 22.73
CA GLY A 183 -3.24 -6.85 23.88
C GLY A 183 -1.75 -6.58 23.69
N MET A 184 -1.36 -5.72 22.75
CA MET A 184 0.02 -5.29 22.59
C MET A 184 0.15 -3.90 23.21
N TYR A 185 0.99 -3.70 24.21
CA TYR A 185 1.39 -2.35 24.62
C TYR A 185 2.58 -1.97 23.77
N VAL A 186 2.46 -0.90 22.99
CA VAL A 186 3.57 -0.31 22.24
C VAL A 186 3.80 1.05 22.89
N LYS A 187 4.86 1.20 23.70
CA LYS A 187 5.28 2.51 24.21
C LYS A 187 5.81 3.35 23.05
N ASP A 188 5.88 4.65 23.25
CA ASP A 188 6.58 5.56 22.34
C ASP A 188 8.02 5.04 22.09
N GLY A 189 8.34 4.66 20.85
CA GLY A 189 9.60 4.02 20.47
C GLY A 189 9.62 2.48 20.39
N ASP A 190 8.53 1.80 20.79
CA ASP A 190 8.42 0.34 20.59
C ASP A 190 8.10 0.00 19.13
N LYS A 191 8.71 -1.07 18.62
CA LYS A 191 8.44 -1.57 17.27
C LYS A 191 7.00 -2.07 17.18
N LEU A 192 6.19 -1.51 16.29
CA LEU A 192 4.91 -2.08 15.87
C LEU A 192 5.16 -3.46 15.25
N LEU A 193 5.02 -4.51 16.05
CA LEU A 193 5.05 -5.88 15.57
C LEU A 193 3.65 -6.26 15.10
N TYR A 194 3.40 -6.17 13.78
CA TYR A 194 2.16 -6.71 13.25
C TYR A 194 2.26 -8.23 13.26
N SER A 195 1.31 -8.86 13.94
CA SER A 195 1.13 -10.30 13.90
C SER A 195 0.14 -10.66 12.80
N THR A 196 0.16 -11.92 12.34
CA THR A 196 -0.91 -12.44 11.45
C THR A 196 -2.31 -12.22 12.03
N SER A 197 -2.45 -12.12 13.35
CA SER A 197 -3.71 -11.74 14.02
C SER A 197 -4.23 -10.34 13.68
N SER A 198 -3.37 -9.37 13.37
CA SER A 198 -3.79 -8.00 13.03
C SER A 198 -4.60 -7.96 11.73
N PHE A 199 -4.36 -8.90 10.82
CA PHE A 199 -5.04 -8.98 9.53
C PHE A 199 -6.32 -9.83 9.58
N LYS A 200 -6.47 -10.74 10.55
CA LYS A 200 -7.63 -11.66 10.63
C LYS A 200 -8.99 -10.97 10.61
N PRO A 201 -9.23 -9.86 11.35
CA PRO A 201 -10.51 -9.16 11.29
C PRO A 201 -10.83 -8.65 9.88
N LEU A 202 -9.84 -8.12 9.17
CA LEU A 202 -9.97 -7.59 7.82
C LEU A 202 -10.25 -8.71 6.80
N THR A 203 -9.50 -9.81 6.86
CA THR A 203 -9.75 -11.00 6.02
C THR A 203 -11.14 -11.57 6.24
N LYS A 204 -11.63 -11.59 7.49
CA LYS A 204 -12.99 -12.04 7.82
C LYS A 204 -14.05 -11.13 7.16
N ILE A 205 -13.90 -9.81 7.28
CA ILE A 205 -14.83 -8.85 6.67
C ILE A 205 -14.81 -8.99 5.15
N TYR A 206 -13.61 -9.05 4.54
CA TYR A 206 -13.45 -9.27 3.10
C TYR A 206 -14.20 -10.52 2.62
N ASN A 207 -13.99 -11.65 3.28
CA ASN A 207 -14.66 -12.91 2.93
C ASN A 207 -16.19 -12.82 3.04
N ILE A 208 -16.71 -12.09 4.03
CA ILE A 208 -18.15 -11.83 4.16
C ILE A 208 -18.65 -11.02 2.96
N VAL A 209 -17.97 -9.93 2.61
CA VAL A 209 -18.32 -9.07 1.47
C VAL A 209 -18.33 -9.85 0.15
N ILE A 210 -17.27 -10.63 -0.12
CA ILE A 210 -17.20 -11.48 -1.32
C ILE A 210 -18.32 -12.52 -1.35
N THR A 211 -18.58 -13.17 -0.22
CA THR A 211 -19.65 -14.19 -0.13
C THR A 211 -21.03 -13.57 -0.33
N TYR A 212 -21.25 -12.39 0.23
CA TYR A 212 -22.51 -11.65 0.07
C TYR A 212 -22.73 -11.24 -1.38
N GLN A 213 -21.69 -10.73 -2.07
CA GLN A 213 -21.78 -10.40 -3.49
C GLN A 213 -22.03 -11.64 -4.36
N LYS A 214 -21.35 -12.77 -4.08
CA LYS A 214 -21.58 -14.02 -4.83
C LYS A 214 -23.02 -14.52 -4.71
N LYS A 215 -23.61 -14.45 -3.52
CA LYS A 215 -25.00 -14.88 -3.26
C LYS A 215 -26.04 -13.96 -3.90
N ASN A 216 -25.74 -12.68 -4.02
CA ASN A 216 -26.68 -11.63 -4.42
C ASN A 216 -26.26 -10.93 -5.72
N SER A 217 -25.45 -11.58 -6.56
CA SER A 217 -24.77 -10.97 -7.71
C SER A 217 -25.71 -10.25 -8.68
N ALA A 218 -26.92 -10.78 -8.88
CA ALA A 218 -27.95 -10.17 -9.73
C ALA A 218 -28.48 -8.83 -9.22
N LEU A 219 -28.21 -8.46 -7.95
CA LEU A 219 -28.64 -7.20 -7.34
C LEU A 219 -27.55 -6.13 -7.38
N PHE A 220 -26.32 -6.47 -7.75
CA PHE A 220 -25.22 -5.51 -7.93
C PHE A 220 -25.31 -4.91 -9.33
N GLU A 221 -25.38 -3.59 -9.42
CA GLU A 221 -25.51 -2.86 -10.68
C GLU A 221 -24.46 -1.76 -10.82
N VAL A 222 -24.37 -1.22 -12.04
CA VAL A 222 -23.46 -0.12 -12.33
C VAL A 222 -23.98 1.17 -11.68
N ASN A 223 -23.16 1.79 -10.82
CA ASN A 223 -23.38 3.07 -10.11
C ASN A 223 -24.25 3.05 -8.84
N ASP A 224 -24.62 1.89 -8.29
CA ASP A 224 -25.27 1.87 -6.97
C ASP A 224 -24.28 1.95 -5.80
N ASP A 225 -24.68 2.59 -4.70
CA ASP A 225 -23.81 2.87 -3.54
C ASP A 225 -23.21 1.58 -2.93
N GLU A 226 -24.00 0.52 -2.77
CA GLU A 226 -23.54 -0.76 -2.20
C GLU A 226 -22.50 -1.44 -3.12
N SER A 227 -22.71 -1.40 -4.43
CA SER A 227 -21.73 -1.87 -5.43
C SER A 227 -20.43 -1.06 -5.38
N ARG A 228 -20.51 0.27 -5.20
CA ARG A 228 -19.32 1.12 -5.06
C ARG A 228 -18.53 0.76 -3.80
N TYR A 229 -19.19 0.60 -2.66
CA TYR A 229 -18.55 0.16 -1.42
C TYR A 229 -17.91 -1.22 -1.55
N TYR A 230 -18.57 -2.16 -2.24
CA TYR A 230 -18.00 -3.48 -2.54
C TYR A 230 -16.65 -3.37 -3.27
N TRP A 231 -16.60 -2.57 -4.33
CA TRP A 231 -15.36 -2.41 -5.10
C TRP A 231 -14.24 -1.79 -4.29
N ILE A 232 -14.56 -0.84 -3.40
CA ILE A 232 -13.53 -0.21 -2.57
C ILE A 232 -12.97 -1.19 -1.56
N VAL A 233 -13.79 -2.07 -0.98
CA VAL A 233 -13.28 -3.17 -0.13
C VAL A 233 -12.34 -4.07 -0.95
N ARG A 234 -12.62 -4.37 -2.22
CA ARG A 234 -11.68 -5.10 -3.10
C ARG A 234 -10.37 -4.34 -3.27
N PHE A 235 -10.43 -3.04 -3.53
CA PHE A 235 -9.24 -2.20 -3.75
C PHE A 235 -8.37 -2.08 -2.49
N LEU A 236 -8.99 -1.90 -1.32
CA LEU A 236 -8.27 -1.86 -0.06
C LEU A 236 -7.70 -3.22 0.32
N HIS A 237 -8.34 -4.33 -0.09
CA HIS A 237 -7.79 -5.66 0.10
C HIS A 237 -6.49 -5.87 -0.67
N LEU A 238 -6.36 -5.32 -1.89
CA LEU A 238 -5.07 -5.31 -2.60
C LEU A 238 -3.99 -4.64 -1.75
N SER A 239 -4.28 -3.51 -1.11
CA SER A 239 -3.32 -2.87 -0.19
C SER A 239 -2.93 -3.77 0.99
N LEU A 240 -3.82 -4.65 1.46
CA LEU A 240 -3.49 -5.64 2.49
C LEU A 240 -2.57 -6.75 1.98
N LEU A 241 -2.86 -7.31 0.79
CA LEU A 241 -1.98 -8.31 0.17
C LEU A 241 -0.58 -7.73 -0.04
N PHE A 242 -0.49 -6.49 -0.52
CA PHE A 242 0.78 -5.77 -0.62
C PHE A 242 1.46 -5.62 0.74
N LYS A 243 0.72 -5.16 1.76
CA LYS A 243 1.22 -4.98 3.14
C LYS A 243 1.73 -6.28 3.77
N GLN A 244 1.17 -7.43 3.37
CA GLN A 244 1.53 -8.78 3.82
C GLN A 244 2.66 -9.41 2.99
N PHE A 245 3.17 -8.73 1.97
CA PHE A 245 4.14 -9.28 1.02
C PHE A 245 3.59 -10.42 0.13
N GLU A 246 2.26 -10.56 0.03
CA GLU A 246 1.58 -11.54 -0.84
C GLU A 246 1.53 -11.03 -2.30
N PHE A 247 2.69 -10.77 -2.91
CA PHE A 247 2.81 -10.11 -4.21
C PHE A 247 2.28 -10.93 -5.39
N VAL A 248 2.32 -12.26 -5.30
CA VAL A 248 1.80 -13.15 -6.36
C VAL A 248 0.27 -13.10 -6.37
N GLU A 249 -0.35 -13.22 -5.21
CA GLU A 249 -1.79 -13.09 -4.99
C GLU A 249 -2.25 -11.68 -5.36
N PHE A 250 -1.53 -10.63 -4.92
CA PHE A 250 -1.79 -9.25 -5.32
C PHE A 250 -1.85 -9.11 -6.84
N GLN A 251 -0.82 -9.60 -7.55
CA GLN A 251 -0.75 -9.48 -9.00
C GLN A 251 -1.91 -10.17 -9.69
N LYS A 252 -2.26 -11.38 -9.23
CA LYS A 252 -3.39 -12.14 -9.78
C LYS A 252 -4.71 -11.40 -9.57
N GLU A 253 -5.00 -10.96 -8.34
CA GLU A 253 -6.23 -10.23 -8.05
C GLU A 253 -6.29 -8.88 -8.78
N PHE A 254 -5.17 -8.17 -8.88
CA PHE A 254 -5.09 -6.92 -9.63
C PHE A 254 -5.40 -7.15 -11.12
N PHE A 255 -4.84 -8.19 -11.73
CA PHE A 255 -5.12 -8.55 -13.12
C PHE A 255 -6.58 -8.94 -13.33
N ASP A 256 -7.14 -9.76 -12.43
CA ASP A 256 -8.54 -10.16 -12.49
C ASP A 256 -9.49 -8.95 -12.38
N LEU A 257 -9.17 -7.98 -11.53
CA LEU A 257 -9.96 -6.77 -11.32
C LEU A 257 -9.87 -5.78 -12.48
N PHE A 258 -8.66 -5.48 -12.95
CA PHE A 258 -8.46 -4.34 -13.85
C PHE A 258 -8.23 -4.73 -15.31
N VAL A 259 -7.85 -5.97 -15.60
CA VAL A 259 -7.63 -6.44 -16.97
C VAL A 259 -8.78 -7.33 -17.43
N SER A 260 -9.22 -8.26 -16.57
CA SER A 260 -10.26 -9.23 -16.94
C SER A 260 -11.70 -8.68 -16.82
N GLN A 261 -11.92 -7.59 -16.08
CA GLN A 261 -13.24 -7.00 -15.82
C GLN A 261 -13.27 -5.53 -16.26
N LYS A 262 -14.32 -5.12 -17.00
CA LYS A 262 -14.48 -3.72 -17.48
C LYS A 262 -15.12 -2.77 -16.45
N GLU A 263 -15.81 -3.33 -15.46
CA GLU A 263 -16.57 -2.56 -14.45
C GLU A 263 -15.69 -1.90 -13.37
N PRO A 264 -14.64 -2.55 -12.82
CA PRO A 264 -13.82 -1.98 -11.73
C PRO A 264 -13.03 -0.73 -12.13
N THR A 265 -12.67 -0.64 -13.41
CA THR A 265 -11.95 0.49 -14.01
C THR A 265 -12.80 1.77 -14.14
N LYS A 266 -14.09 1.77 -13.77
CA LYS A 266 -14.87 3.01 -13.65
C LYS A 266 -14.88 3.53 -12.22
N TYR A 267 -15.02 2.62 -11.25
CA TYR A 267 -15.12 2.95 -9.83
C TYR A 267 -13.81 3.45 -9.23
N LEU A 268 -12.67 2.87 -9.64
CA LEU A 268 -11.36 3.33 -9.17
C LEU A 268 -11.03 4.77 -9.62
N PHE A 269 -11.64 5.23 -10.73
CA PHE A 269 -11.24 6.46 -11.40
C PHE A 269 -12.13 7.66 -11.12
N ALA A 270 -13.34 7.44 -10.59
CA ALA A 270 -14.27 8.51 -10.25
C ALA A 270 -14.12 8.97 -8.78
N ASP A 271 -13.87 8.03 -7.86
CA ASP A 271 -14.20 8.25 -6.45
C ASP A 271 -13.01 8.18 -5.49
N THR A 272 -11.88 7.63 -5.92
CA THR A 272 -10.84 7.14 -5.01
C THR A 272 -9.44 7.65 -5.38
N LEU A 273 -9.24 8.96 -5.58
CA LEU A 273 -7.99 9.49 -6.14
C LEU A 273 -6.75 9.05 -5.35
N LEU A 274 -6.76 9.17 -4.02
CA LEU A 274 -5.62 8.77 -3.18
C LEU A 274 -5.37 7.25 -3.19
N ILE A 275 -6.43 6.44 -3.07
CA ILE A 275 -6.31 4.97 -3.13
C ILE A 275 -5.78 4.54 -4.51
N LYS A 276 -6.25 5.18 -5.59
CA LYS A 276 -5.77 4.95 -6.96
C LYS A 276 -4.26 5.22 -7.06
N ARG A 277 -3.81 6.42 -6.65
CA ARG A 277 -2.39 6.82 -6.69
C ARG A 277 -1.51 5.76 -6.02
N ASN A 278 -1.89 5.34 -4.82
CA ASN A 278 -1.12 4.38 -4.05
C ASN A 278 -1.14 2.97 -4.66
N LEU A 279 -2.30 2.49 -5.11
CA LEU A 279 -2.42 1.18 -5.76
C LEU A 279 -1.60 1.09 -7.05
N LEU A 280 -1.53 2.18 -7.82
CA LEU A 280 -0.70 2.24 -9.03
C LEU A 280 0.80 2.11 -8.70
N VAL A 281 1.27 2.77 -7.65
CA VAL A 281 2.67 2.57 -7.22
C VAL A 281 2.88 1.17 -6.67
N MET A 282 1.99 0.64 -5.83
CA MET A 282 2.06 -0.73 -5.31
C MET A 282 2.14 -1.76 -6.44
N TYR A 283 1.30 -1.62 -7.47
CA TYR A 283 1.33 -2.51 -8.62
C TYR A 283 2.64 -2.42 -9.39
N ALA A 284 3.16 -1.20 -9.63
CA ALA A 284 4.46 -1.01 -10.27
C ALA A 284 5.59 -1.70 -9.46
N VAL A 285 5.55 -1.59 -8.13
CA VAL A 285 6.48 -2.30 -7.24
C VAL A 285 6.30 -3.81 -7.36
N VAL A 286 5.08 -4.34 -7.29
CA VAL A 286 4.80 -5.77 -7.45
C VAL A 286 5.32 -6.32 -8.78
N LEU A 287 5.23 -5.55 -9.86
CA LEU A 287 5.80 -5.93 -11.16
C LEU A 287 7.33 -6.08 -11.10
N ILE A 288 8.03 -5.21 -10.36
CA ILE A 288 9.48 -5.32 -10.14
C ILE A 288 9.82 -6.64 -9.46
N PHE A 289 9.01 -7.12 -8.51
CA PHE A 289 9.24 -8.40 -7.83
C PHE A 289 8.84 -9.61 -8.69
N THR A 290 7.71 -9.55 -9.39
CA THR A 290 7.05 -10.73 -9.98
C THR A 290 7.33 -10.95 -11.47
N LYS A 291 7.74 -9.93 -12.22
CA LYS A 291 7.86 -10.00 -13.69
C LYS A 291 9.29 -9.80 -14.20
N PRO A 292 9.73 -10.51 -15.25
CA PRO A 292 11.01 -10.22 -15.91
C PRO A 292 11.07 -8.78 -16.44
N PHE A 293 12.23 -8.13 -16.37
CA PHE A 293 12.35 -6.70 -16.73
C PHE A 293 12.03 -6.38 -18.18
N ASN A 294 12.39 -7.24 -19.12
CA ASN A 294 12.04 -7.09 -20.54
C ASN A 294 10.52 -7.14 -20.81
N THR A 295 9.71 -7.59 -19.85
CA THR A 295 8.23 -7.57 -19.91
C THR A 295 7.62 -6.36 -19.20
N LEU A 296 8.43 -5.43 -18.70
CA LEU A 296 7.97 -4.19 -18.07
C LEU A 296 7.82 -3.03 -19.06
N THR A 297 8.58 -3.02 -20.16
CA THR A 297 8.50 -1.98 -21.21
C THR A 297 7.19 -2.04 -21.97
N SER A 298 6.71 -3.25 -22.21
CA SER A 298 5.33 -3.55 -22.52
C SER A 298 4.71 -3.91 -21.18
N ILE A 299 4.32 -2.93 -20.36
CA ILE A 299 3.37 -3.30 -19.32
C ILE A 299 2.20 -3.94 -20.09
N ASN A 300 2.05 -5.27 -20.02
CA ASN A 300 0.98 -6.04 -20.63
C ASN A 300 -0.37 -5.73 -19.94
N ILE A 301 -0.56 -4.49 -19.52
CA ILE A 301 -1.85 -3.89 -19.32
C ILE A 301 -2.38 -3.67 -20.74
N GLU A 302 -3.12 -4.64 -21.27
CA GLU A 302 -3.94 -4.43 -22.48
C GLU A 302 -5.05 -3.38 -22.22
N ASN A 303 -5.20 -2.91 -20.98
CA ASN A 303 -6.14 -1.88 -20.58
C ASN A 303 -5.55 -0.47 -20.70
N GLU A 304 -5.72 0.16 -21.86
CA GLU A 304 -5.30 1.54 -22.15
C GLU A 304 -5.68 2.55 -21.05
N GLN A 305 -6.84 2.38 -20.39
CA GLN A 305 -7.29 3.30 -19.34
C GLN A 305 -6.38 3.30 -18.11
N LEU A 306 -5.79 2.15 -17.77
CA LEU A 306 -4.88 2.03 -16.65
C LEU A 306 -3.50 2.60 -17.01
N ILE A 307 -3.06 2.45 -18.27
CA ILE A 307 -1.85 3.09 -18.79
C ILE A 307 -2.00 4.61 -18.76
N ASP A 308 -3.07 5.15 -19.35
CA ASP A 308 -3.37 6.59 -19.39
C ASP A 308 -3.32 7.22 -18.00
N SER A 309 -3.70 6.45 -16.99
CA SER A 309 -3.79 6.93 -15.61
C SER A 309 -2.44 7.16 -14.94
N TYR A 310 -1.37 6.49 -15.38
CA TYR A 310 -0.02 6.88 -14.98
C TYR A 310 0.39 8.20 -15.63
N TYR A 311 -0.08 8.52 -16.84
CA TYR A 311 0.36 9.68 -17.61
C TYR A 311 -0.45 10.96 -17.39
N ARG A 312 -1.56 10.91 -16.63
CA ARG A 312 -2.46 12.07 -16.46
C ARG A 312 -1.81 13.27 -15.78
N ASP A 313 -0.92 13.04 -14.80
CA ASP A 313 -0.33 14.09 -13.99
C ASP A 313 1.18 13.84 -13.81
N PRO A 314 2.05 14.57 -14.52
CA PRO A 314 3.50 14.44 -14.39
C PRO A 314 4.07 14.78 -13.02
N ALA A 315 3.33 15.53 -12.18
CA ALA A 315 3.75 15.86 -10.83
C ALA A 315 3.43 14.75 -9.83
N SER A 316 2.53 13.83 -10.18
CA SER A 316 2.09 12.73 -9.33
C SER A 316 3.20 11.71 -9.03
N ILE A 317 3.13 11.09 -7.84
CA ILE A 317 4.12 10.10 -7.41
C ILE A 317 4.05 8.83 -8.28
N GLU A 318 2.86 8.44 -8.73
CA GLU A 318 2.68 7.29 -9.62
C GLU A 318 3.35 7.49 -10.98
N TYR A 319 3.24 8.69 -11.55
CA TYR A 319 3.95 9.04 -12.78
C TYR A 319 5.47 9.02 -12.55
N LYS A 320 5.95 9.72 -11.51
CA LYS A 320 7.38 9.81 -11.21
C LYS A 320 7.99 8.42 -11.00
N PHE A 321 7.33 7.53 -10.26
CA PHE A 321 7.80 6.17 -10.04
C PHE A 321 7.81 5.36 -11.35
N PHE A 322 6.73 5.44 -12.13
CA PHE A 322 6.65 4.77 -13.42
C PHE A 322 7.74 5.24 -14.40
N ASP A 323 7.90 6.55 -14.59
CA ASP A 323 8.82 7.14 -15.57
C ASP A 323 10.29 7.03 -15.17
N ARG A 324 10.61 7.17 -13.86
CA ARG A 324 12.00 7.16 -13.36
C ARG A 324 12.52 5.77 -12.99
N VAL A 325 11.63 4.81 -12.67
CA VAL A 325 12.03 3.46 -12.21
C VAL A 325 11.54 2.39 -13.17
N LEU A 326 10.22 2.25 -13.35
CA LEU A 326 9.66 1.08 -14.05
C LEU A 326 10.00 1.06 -15.54
N LYS A 327 9.86 2.19 -16.23
CA LYS A 327 10.14 2.34 -17.66
C LYS A 327 11.64 2.19 -17.98
N PRO A 328 12.58 2.79 -17.23
CA PRO A 328 14.01 2.52 -17.36
C PRO A 328 14.37 1.06 -17.09
N LEU A 329 13.81 0.42 -16.05
CA LEU A 329 13.98 -1.03 -15.80
C LEU A 329 13.54 -1.85 -17.02
N GLY A 330 12.40 -1.50 -17.63
CA GLY A 330 11.91 -2.17 -18.83
C GLY A 330 12.83 -2.06 -20.04
N ARG A 331 13.64 -1.00 -20.10
CA ARG A 331 14.66 -0.75 -21.14
C ARG A 331 16.04 -1.27 -20.75
N LEU A 332 16.18 -1.85 -19.56
CA LEU A 332 17.45 -2.23 -18.95
C LEU A 332 18.42 -1.05 -18.76
N ASP A 333 17.88 0.16 -18.62
CA ASP A 333 18.64 1.39 -18.35
C ASP A 333 18.93 1.52 -16.84
N MET A 334 19.83 0.65 -16.36
CA MET A 334 20.19 0.56 -14.95
C MET A 334 20.81 1.84 -14.36
N PRO A 335 21.67 2.61 -15.07
CA PRO A 335 22.19 3.87 -14.56
C PRO A 335 21.07 4.86 -14.16
N SER A 336 20.05 5.02 -15.00
CA SER A 336 18.91 5.89 -14.71
C SER A 336 18.11 5.40 -13.49
N VAL A 337 17.89 4.08 -13.38
CA VAL A 337 17.21 3.47 -12.21
C VAL A 337 17.97 3.75 -10.92
N ARG A 338 19.30 3.61 -10.94
CA ARG A 338 20.15 3.90 -9.78
C ARG A 338 20.07 5.36 -9.36
N GLN A 339 20.21 6.26 -10.32
CA GLN A 339 20.10 7.70 -10.07
C GLN A 339 18.75 8.07 -9.46
N ALA A 340 17.66 7.43 -9.91
CA ALA A 340 16.34 7.62 -9.32
C ALA A 340 16.28 7.09 -7.88
N LEU A 341 16.77 5.87 -7.64
CA LEU A 341 16.72 5.22 -6.32
C LEU A 341 17.80 5.71 -5.33
N THR A 342 18.66 6.66 -5.72
CA THR A 342 19.57 7.40 -4.81
C THR A 342 19.13 8.85 -4.60
N ASN A 343 18.14 9.33 -5.35
CA ASN A 343 17.62 10.69 -5.22
C ASN A 343 16.83 10.85 -3.90
N SER A 344 17.40 11.57 -2.94
CA SER A 344 16.81 11.75 -1.62
C SER A 344 15.44 12.42 -1.65
N SER A 345 15.24 13.43 -2.49
CA SER A 345 13.94 14.12 -2.62
C SER A 345 12.86 13.17 -3.14
N PHE A 346 13.15 12.39 -4.18
CA PHE A 346 12.21 11.40 -4.71
C PHE A 346 11.88 10.30 -3.69
N LEU A 347 12.89 9.78 -3.00
CA LEU A 347 12.68 8.75 -1.97
C LEU A 347 11.87 9.28 -0.78
N THR A 348 12.14 10.49 -0.31
CA THR A 348 11.38 11.14 0.76
C THR A 348 9.91 11.30 0.36
N GLU A 349 9.63 11.76 -0.87
CA GLU A 349 8.26 11.89 -1.39
C GLU A 349 7.56 10.52 -1.47
N LEU A 350 8.26 9.51 -2.02
CA LEU A 350 7.75 8.15 -2.15
C LEU A 350 7.40 7.52 -0.80
N ILE A 351 8.33 7.63 0.17
CA ILE A 351 8.15 7.10 1.52
C ILE A 351 7.00 7.83 2.21
N ALA A 352 7.00 9.17 2.22
CA ALA A 352 5.93 9.93 2.88
C ALA A 352 4.53 9.56 2.34
N THR A 353 4.42 9.28 1.05
CA THR A 353 3.13 8.95 0.41
C THR A 353 2.69 7.50 0.66
N LEU A 354 3.62 6.55 0.77
CA LEU A 354 3.32 5.11 0.78
C LEU A 354 3.66 4.38 2.08
N GLU A 355 4.43 4.96 3.00
CA GLU A 355 5.00 4.24 4.16
C GLU A 355 3.96 3.47 4.97
N TYR A 356 2.78 4.06 5.21
CA TYR A 356 1.69 3.38 5.91
C TYR A 356 1.16 2.14 5.18
N THR A 357 1.36 2.05 3.86
CA THR A 357 1.02 0.90 3.01
C THR A 357 2.19 -0.06 2.74
N LEU A 358 3.44 0.37 2.94
CA LEU A 358 4.63 -0.46 2.67
C LEU A 358 4.61 -1.74 3.51
N PRO A 359 5.09 -2.88 3.00
CA PRO A 359 5.00 -4.15 3.68
C PRO A 359 5.51 -4.11 5.10
N VAL A 360 4.82 -4.81 6.01
CA VAL A 360 5.26 -4.91 7.39
C VAL A 360 6.56 -5.72 7.43
N SER A 361 7.59 -5.15 8.06
CA SER A 361 8.75 -5.92 8.52
C SER A 361 8.28 -7.08 9.39
N THR A 362 8.36 -8.31 8.88
CA THR A 362 8.13 -9.54 9.66
C THR A 362 9.19 -9.65 10.75
N ALA A 363 9.05 -8.91 11.85
CA ALA A 363 9.81 -8.98 13.10
C ALA A 363 11.37 -9.00 13.05
N ARG A 364 12.01 -8.95 11.88
CA ARG A 364 13.45 -9.20 11.70
C ARG A 364 14.23 -8.00 11.17
N PHE A 365 13.58 -6.89 10.81
CA PHE A 365 14.23 -5.81 10.08
C PHE A 365 14.13 -4.47 10.82
N SER A 366 15.25 -3.75 10.84
CA SER A 366 15.60 -2.64 11.74
C SER A 366 14.77 -1.37 11.55
N ASN A 367 14.99 -0.38 12.44
CA ASN A 367 14.24 0.88 12.63
C ASN A 367 14.29 1.88 11.45
N ASN A 368 14.50 1.43 10.20
CA ASN A 368 14.74 2.31 9.06
C ASN A 368 13.61 2.19 8.03
N SER A 369 12.84 3.26 7.81
CA SER A 369 11.80 3.34 6.77
C SER A 369 12.36 3.12 5.36
N ASN A 370 13.68 3.24 5.19
CA ASN A 370 14.41 2.91 3.97
C ASN A 370 14.52 1.39 3.69
N PHE A 371 14.21 0.50 4.64
CA PHE A 371 14.48 -0.94 4.46
C PHE A 371 13.75 -1.55 3.27
N PHE A 372 12.46 -1.25 3.08
CA PHE A 372 11.73 -1.79 1.93
C PHE A 372 12.31 -1.31 0.59
N ILE A 373 12.75 -0.05 0.54
CA ILE A 373 13.41 0.52 -0.64
C ILE A 373 14.75 -0.17 -0.89
N GLU A 374 15.55 -0.41 0.15
CA GLU A 374 16.79 -1.19 0.04
C GLU A 374 16.51 -2.62 -0.43
N HIS A 375 15.50 -3.28 0.13
CA HIS A 375 15.09 -4.61 -0.31
C HIS A 375 14.68 -4.65 -1.79
N MET A 376 13.96 -3.62 -2.26
CA MET A 376 13.62 -3.45 -3.67
C MET A 376 14.87 -3.25 -4.54
N LYS A 377 15.82 -2.41 -4.12
CA LYS A 377 17.11 -2.21 -4.81
C LYS A 377 17.87 -3.53 -4.93
N THR A 378 18.04 -4.25 -3.82
CA THR A 378 18.71 -5.55 -3.80
C THR A 378 18.02 -6.57 -4.70
N THR A 379 16.69 -6.59 -4.72
CA THR A 379 15.92 -7.46 -5.63
C THR A 379 16.18 -7.11 -7.09
N ILE A 380 16.25 -5.82 -7.42
CA ILE A 380 16.60 -5.36 -8.77
C ILE A 380 17.98 -5.88 -9.17
N ASP A 381 18.93 -5.82 -8.24
CA ASP A 381 20.32 -6.20 -8.44
C ASP A 381 20.47 -7.68 -8.69
N PHE A 382 19.77 -8.49 -7.90
CA PHE A 382 19.76 -9.94 -8.08
C PHE A 382 19.12 -10.35 -9.40
N LYS A 383 18.01 -9.73 -9.79
CA LYS A 383 17.39 -10.02 -11.09
C LYS A 383 18.29 -9.63 -12.26
N MET A 384 18.97 -8.48 -12.18
CA MET A 384 19.96 -8.09 -13.19
C MET A 384 21.16 -9.03 -13.22
N PHE A 385 21.68 -9.42 -12.06
CA PHE A 385 22.79 -10.36 -11.95
C PHE A 385 22.46 -11.70 -12.62
N LEU A 386 21.31 -12.30 -12.29
CA LEU A 386 20.86 -13.55 -12.89
C LEU A 386 20.67 -13.41 -14.40
N LEU A 387 20.15 -12.28 -14.88
CA LEU A 387 20.03 -12.00 -16.31
C LEU A 387 21.41 -11.94 -17.00
N LEU A 388 22.37 -11.23 -16.42
CA LEU A 388 23.71 -11.06 -17.01
C LEU A 388 24.50 -12.37 -17.03
N VAL A 389 24.43 -13.15 -15.95
CA VAL A 389 25.11 -14.44 -15.82
C VAL A 389 24.46 -15.53 -16.68
N SER A 390 23.14 -15.52 -16.85
CA SER A 390 22.45 -16.46 -17.76
C SER A 390 22.75 -16.20 -19.23
N LYS A 391 23.07 -14.95 -19.61
CA LYS A 391 23.39 -14.57 -21.00
C LYS A 391 24.89 -14.58 -21.32
N SER A 392 25.76 -14.75 -20.33
CA SER A 392 27.21 -14.66 -20.50
C SER A 392 27.91 -15.95 -20.08
N LYS A 393 28.81 -16.48 -20.92
CA LYS A 393 29.68 -17.61 -20.54
C LYS A 393 30.66 -17.22 -19.41
N SER A 394 31.13 -15.99 -19.44
CA SER A 394 31.97 -15.41 -18.39
C SER A 394 31.81 -13.90 -18.36
N ILE A 395 31.77 -13.30 -17.18
CA ILE A 395 31.73 -11.85 -16.98
C ILE A 395 32.57 -11.44 -15.77
N SER A 396 33.36 -10.37 -15.89
CA SER A 396 34.19 -9.87 -14.79
C SER A 396 33.39 -9.03 -13.80
N ARG A 397 33.85 -8.93 -12.53
CA ARG A 397 33.21 -8.09 -11.51
C ARG A 397 32.95 -6.66 -11.99
N VAL A 398 33.94 -6.07 -12.66
CA VAL A 398 33.93 -4.66 -13.07
C VAL A 398 32.92 -4.45 -14.19
N GLN A 399 32.89 -5.37 -15.16
CA GLN A 399 31.94 -5.29 -16.27
C GLN A 399 30.51 -5.55 -15.79
N LEU A 400 30.32 -6.50 -14.87
CA LEU A 400 29.03 -6.79 -14.26
C LEU A 400 28.45 -5.56 -13.56
N LEU A 401 29.22 -4.94 -12.66
CA LEU A 401 28.77 -3.77 -11.90
C LEU A 401 28.45 -2.57 -12.79
N LYS A 402 29.25 -2.33 -13.83
CA LYS A 402 28.96 -1.30 -14.84
C LYS A 402 27.62 -1.56 -15.55
N LEU A 403 27.33 -2.81 -15.92
CA LEU A 403 26.06 -3.17 -16.55
C LEU A 403 24.88 -3.14 -15.57
N MET A 404 25.12 -3.31 -14.27
CA MET A 404 24.14 -3.09 -13.20
C MET A 404 23.96 -1.61 -12.83
N GLY A 405 24.63 -0.70 -13.54
CA GLY A 405 24.47 0.75 -13.40
C GLY A 405 25.29 1.41 -12.29
N TYR A 406 26.26 0.71 -11.69
CA TYR A 406 27.15 1.31 -10.69
C TYR A 406 28.21 2.20 -11.34
N ASP A 407 28.39 3.38 -10.77
CA ASP A 407 29.47 4.28 -11.14
C ASP A 407 30.73 3.99 -10.30
N LEU A 408 31.59 3.15 -10.86
CA LEU A 408 32.86 2.76 -10.25
C LEU A 408 33.86 3.93 -10.12
N SER A 409 33.56 5.12 -10.64
CA SER A 409 34.39 6.31 -10.42
C SER A 409 34.06 7.06 -9.13
N THR A 410 32.87 6.81 -8.56
CA THR A 410 32.36 7.50 -7.36
C THR A 410 32.07 6.54 -6.20
N SER A 411 31.85 5.24 -6.46
CA SER A 411 31.69 4.22 -5.43
C SER A 411 33.00 3.96 -4.67
N SER A 412 32.89 3.77 -3.36
CA SER A 412 34.02 3.33 -2.54
C SER A 412 34.34 1.85 -2.79
N ASP A 413 35.60 1.44 -2.63
CA ASP A 413 36.00 0.04 -2.79
C ASP A 413 35.24 -0.89 -1.83
N SER A 414 34.91 -0.40 -0.63
CA SER A 414 34.11 -1.13 0.37
C SER A 414 32.69 -1.42 -0.13
N GLU A 415 32.00 -0.41 -0.66
CA GLU A 415 30.63 -0.55 -1.17
C GLU A 415 30.57 -1.55 -2.33
N VAL A 416 31.56 -1.49 -3.21
CA VAL A 416 31.71 -2.42 -4.33
C VAL A 416 31.91 -3.86 -3.84
N ASP A 417 32.76 -4.07 -2.83
CA ASP A 417 33.02 -5.39 -2.27
C ASP A 417 31.79 -5.94 -1.52
N ASP A 418 31.02 -5.10 -0.82
CA ASP A 418 29.79 -5.51 -0.14
C ASP A 418 28.73 -6.02 -1.12
N ILE A 419 28.51 -5.30 -2.23
CA ILE A 419 27.60 -5.73 -3.28
C ILE A 419 28.07 -7.06 -3.89
N LEU A 420 29.37 -7.20 -4.16
CA LEU A 420 29.91 -8.43 -4.72
C LEU A 420 29.77 -9.62 -3.77
N ASN A 421 29.99 -9.41 -2.47
CA ASN A 421 29.79 -10.41 -1.44
C ASN A 421 28.32 -10.85 -1.35
N GLN A 422 27.37 -9.91 -1.46
CA GLN A 422 25.95 -10.23 -1.55
C GLN A 422 25.62 -11.08 -2.78
N LEU A 423 26.16 -10.73 -3.95
CA LEU A 423 25.96 -11.50 -5.19
C LEU A 423 26.53 -12.92 -5.10
N VAL A 424 27.71 -13.08 -4.51
CA VAL A 424 28.33 -14.40 -4.26
C VAL A 424 27.52 -15.20 -3.23
N GLY A 425 27.02 -14.55 -2.18
CA GLY A 425 26.13 -15.14 -1.19
C GLY A 425 24.88 -15.73 -1.84
N VAL A 426 24.27 -15.02 -2.80
CA VAL A 426 23.12 -15.50 -3.57
C VAL A 426 23.45 -16.72 -4.42
N LEU A 427 24.61 -16.75 -5.11
CA LEU A 427 25.02 -17.95 -5.86
C LEU A 427 25.07 -19.19 -4.97
N SER A 428 25.65 -19.04 -3.78
CA SER A 428 25.76 -20.11 -2.78
C SER A 428 24.38 -20.54 -2.28
N ALA A 429 23.56 -19.57 -1.90
CA ALA A 429 22.28 -19.84 -1.25
C ALA A 429 21.23 -20.42 -2.21
N LEU A 430 21.24 -20.02 -3.49
CA LEU A 430 20.42 -20.62 -4.55
C LEU A 430 21.02 -21.91 -5.12
N GLY A 431 22.21 -22.33 -4.66
CA GLY A 431 22.86 -23.55 -5.14
C GLY A 431 23.21 -23.53 -6.63
N LEU A 432 23.40 -22.34 -7.22
CA LEU A 432 23.58 -22.17 -8.68
C LEU A 432 24.88 -22.82 -9.20
N GLY A 433 25.82 -23.17 -8.31
CA GLY A 433 26.96 -24.02 -8.64
C GLY A 433 26.55 -25.38 -9.22
N ARG A 434 25.40 -25.93 -8.79
CA ARG A 434 24.85 -27.22 -9.29
C ARG A 434 24.45 -27.16 -10.77
N ILE A 435 24.09 -25.98 -11.26
CA ILE A 435 23.71 -25.73 -12.66
C ILE A 435 24.85 -25.10 -13.47
N GLY A 436 26.08 -25.12 -12.94
CA GLY A 436 27.29 -24.69 -13.66
C GLY A 436 27.62 -23.20 -13.55
N VAL A 437 26.92 -22.44 -12.69
CA VAL A 437 27.22 -21.02 -12.43
C VAL A 437 28.13 -20.90 -11.21
N ASN A 438 29.33 -20.36 -11.39
CA ASN A 438 30.34 -20.27 -10.33
C ASN A 438 31.05 -18.91 -10.33
N TYR A 439 31.67 -18.56 -9.20
CA TYR A 439 32.56 -17.42 -9.08
C TYR A 439 34.01 -17.89 -8.90
N LEU A 440 34.89 -17.49 -9.82
CA LEU A 440 36.33 -17.74 -9.78
C LEU A 440 37.01 -16.56 -9.08
N ALA A 441 37.30 -16.71 -7.79
CA ALA A 441 37.85 -15.63 -6.96
C ALA A 441 39.25 -15.18 -7.42
N ASP A 442 40.09 -16.10 -7.91
CA ASP A 442 41.44 -15.87 -8.42
C ASP A 442 41.44 -14.98 -9.67
N LYS A 443 40.44 -15.14 -10.53
CA LYS A 443 40.27 -14.37 -11.78
C LYS A 443 39.25 -13.24 -11.66
N GLN A 444 38.53 -13.18 -10.54
CA GLN A 444 37.43 -12.25 -10.31
C GLN A 444 36.35 -12.32 -11.40
N LEU A 445 36.02 -13.54 -11.84
CA LEU A 445 35.08 -13.83 -12.93
C LEU A 445 33.89 -14.63 -12.42
N PHE A 446 32.69 -14.21 -12.82
CA PHE A 446 31.53 -15.08 -12.83
C PHE A 446 31.55 -15.90 -14.11
N ILE A 447 31.39 -17.21 -14.00
CA ILE A 447 31.39 -18.16 -15.11
C ILE A 447 30.08 -18.93 -15.14
N ASN A 448 29.58 -19.15 -16.35
CA ASN A 448 28.46 -20.03 -16.61
C ASN A 448 28.93 -21.13 -17.57
N ASN A 449 29.29 -22.27 -16.96
CA ASN A 449 29.75 -23.45 -17.66
C ASN A 449 28.59 -24.43 -17.98
N GLY A 450 27.35 -24.04 -17.69
CA GLY A 450 26.15 -24.79 -18.10
C GLY A 450 26.05 -24.79 -19.63
N GLY A 451 26.53 -25.85 -20.26
CA GLY A 451 26.34 -26.10 -21.68
C GLY A 451 24.94 -26.66 -21.95
N ILE A 452 24.28 -26.16 -22.99
CA ILE A 452 23.04 -26.75 -23.53
C ILE A 452 23.34 -28.17 -24.05
N SER A 453 22.52 -29.19 -23.75
CA SER A 453 21.86 -30.02 -24.78
C SER A 453 21.09 -31.26 -24.25
N THR A 454 19.82 -31.09 -23.91
CA THR A 454 18.68 -31.89 -24.46
C THR A 454 17.39 -31.12 -24.20
N ALA A 455 16.38 -31.29 -25.06
CA ALA A 455 15.05 -30.70 -24.84
C ALA A 455 14.42 -31.18 -23.51
N GLU A 456 14.80 -32.37 -23.03
CA GLU A 456 14.41 -32.91 -21.73
C GLU A 456 15.09 -32.21 -20.56
N GLU A 457 16.37 -31.86 -20.63
CA GLU A 457 17.04 -31.08 -19.57
C GLU A 457 16.66 -29.61 -19.59
N VAL A 458 16.30 -29.05 -20.75
CA VAL A 458 15.71 -27.71 -20.84
C VAL A 458 14.30 -27.72 -20.23
N SER A 459 13.49 -28.75 -20.51
CA SER A 459 12.20 -28.96 -19.82
C SER A 459 12.42 -29.15 -18.33
N ARG A 460 13.40 -29.95 -17.89
CA ARG A 460 13.65 -30.21 -16.47
C ARG A 460 14.24 -29.00 -15.74
N LEU A 461 15.09 -28.21 -16.39
CA LEU A 461 15.57 -26.93 -15.86
C LEU A 461 14.48 -25.87 -15.91
N GLN A 462 13.56 -25.90 -16.86
CA GLN A 462 12.37 -25.05 -16.86
C GLN A 462 11.36 -25.49 -15.82
N ASP A 463 11.21 -26.79 -15.57
CA ASP A 463 10.37 -27.34 -14.50
C ASP A 463 11.04 -27.09 -13.14
N GLU A 464 12.36 -27.16 -13.01
CA GLU A 464 13.11 -26.81 -11.80
C GLU A 464 13.21 -25.28 -11.65
N ILE A 465 13.24 -24.48 -12.72
CA ILE A 465 13.13 -23.00 -12.67
C ILE A 465 11.69 -22.59 -12.41
N ASP A 466 10.70 -23.34 -12.87
CA ASP A 466 9.27 -23.10 -12.63
C ASP A 466 8.88 -23.62 -11.25
N GLU A 467 9.51 -24.68 -10.75
CA GLU A 467 9.40 -25.20 -9.38
C GLU A 467 10.16 -24.29 -8.42
N VAL A 468 11.36 -23.84 -8.78
CA VAL A 468 12.06 -22.75 -8.09
C VAL A 468 11.26 -21.47 -8.27
N GLN A 469 10.62 -21.10 -9.39
CA GLN A 469 9.72 -19.92 -9.48
C GLN A 469 8.42 -20.10 -8.69
N ASN A 470 7.95 -21.33 -8.53
CA ASN A 470 6.77 -21.69 -7.74
C ASN A 470 7.10 -21.81 -6.23
N GLU A 471 8.33 -22.16 -5.85
CA GLU A 471 8.90 -22.10 -4.49
C GLU A 471 9.42 -20.68 -4.16
N LEU A 472 9.90 -19.93 -5.17
CA LEU A 472 10.19 -18.49 -5.23
C LEU A 472 8.89 -17.70 -5.47
N LYS A 473 7.71 -18.29 -5.26
CA LYS A 473 6.48 -17.52 -5.08
C LYS A 473 6.69 -16.60 -3.90
N GLY A 474 7.17 -15.39 -4.18
CA GLY A 474 7.31 -14.24 -3.27
C GLY A 474 8.14 -14.50 -2.01
N GLU A 475 7.66 -15.35 -1.12
CA GLU A 475 8.13 -15.54 0.24
C GLU A 475 9.56 -16.11 0.34
N SER A 476 9.94 -17.19 -0.37
CA SER A 476 11.25 -17.83 -0.13
C SER A 476 12.42 -16.94 -0.54
N LEU A 477 12.40 -16.35 -1.75
CA LEU A 477 13.47 -15.46 -2.22
C LEU A 477 13.51 -14.17 -1.42
N THR A 478 12.37 -13.54 -1.18
CA THR A 478 12.31 -12.32 -0.37
C THR A 478 12.80 -12.58 1.04
N VAL A 479 12.40 -13.68 1.68
CA VAL A 479 12.87 -14.02 3.02
C VAL A 479 14.38 -14.31 2.98
N LEU A 480 14.89 -14.97 1.95
CA LEU A 480 16.34 -15.19 1.77
C LEU A 480 17.11 -13.88 1.59
N ILE A 481 16.63 -13.01 0.69
CA ILE A 481 17.21 -11.69 0.39
C ILE A 481 17.11 -10.80 1.63
N ALA A 482 15.98 -10.79 2.33
CA ALA A 482 15.79 -10.01 3.53
C ALA A 482 16.72 -10.52 4.65
N ASN A 483 16.90 -11.83 4.80
CA ASN A 483 17.86 -12.41 5.74
C ASN A 483 19.32 -12.04 5.39
N LEU A 484 19.69 -12.00 4.09
CA LEU A 484 21.01 -11.57 3.62
C LEU A 484 21.25 -10.07 3.84
N VAL A 485 20.24 -9.23 3.61
CA VAL A 485 20.31 -7.78 3.86
C VAL A 485 20.37 -7.49 5.36
N SER A 486 19.63 -8.23 6.20
CA SER A 486 19.74 -8.07 7.67
C SER A 486 21.11 -8.44 8.21
N SER A 487 21.76 -9.49 7.68
CA SER A 487 23.12 -9.84 8.12
C SER A 487 24.17 -8.79 7.75
N CYS A 488 23.91 -7.96 6.72
CA CYS A 488 24.80 -6.87 6.32
C CYS A 488 24.54 -5.55 7.08
N LEU A 489 23.43 -5.43 7.81
CA LEU A 489 23.05 -4.22 8.56
C LEU A 489 23.25 -4.37 10.08
N GLU A 490 23.69 -5.54 10.55
CA GLU A 490 24.04 -5.84 11.96
C GLU A 490 25.54 -5.74 12.26
N GLU A 491 26.37 -5.38 11.27
CA GLU A 491 27.75 -4.89 11.43
C GLU A 491 27.79 -3.36 11.34
#